data_AF-A0AA39XQ36-F1
#
_entry.id   AF-A0AA39XQ36-F1
#
_cell.length_a   1.000
_cell.length_b   1.000
_cell.length_c   1.000
_cell.angle_alpha   90.00
_cell.angle_beta   90.00
_cell.angle_gamma   90.00
#
_symmetry.space_group_name_H-M   'P 1'
#
loop_
_entity.id
_entity.type
_entity.pdbx_description
1 polymer ?
#
loop_
_entity_poly.entity_id
_entity_poly.type
_entity_poly.pdbx_seq_one_letter_code
_entity_poly.pdbx_strand_id
1 'polypeptide(L)'
;MQYSVVALLLLAAGTAYADLHKAAACVSNRRSSPVGGTAWSVSYNWQTSYEVLPDATKCACDYYKQRNTGSNQWDTCPDCTFDGLACNSAAKHIGGDEMTYYCEKKCGAAGSEAD
;
A
#
# COMPACT_ATOMS: atom_id res chain seq x y z
N MET A 1 42.49 19.68 -32.48
CA MET A 1 42.27 19.71 -31.01
C MET A 1 40.92 19.10 -30.74
N GLN A 2 40.89 17.88 -30.22
CA GLN A 2 39.67 17.12 -30.01
C GLN A 2 39.26 17.29 -28.54
N TYR A 3 38.30 18.19 -28.29
CA TYR A 3 37.72 18.37 -26.97
C TYR A 3 36.79 17.19 -26.69
N SER A 4 37.26 16.19 -25.94
CA SER A 4 36.39 15.15 -25.40
C SER A 4 35.62 15.75 -24.22
N VAL A 5 34.36 16.09 -24.46
CA VAL A 5 33.41 16.45 -23.41
C VAL A 5 32.78 15.16 -22.90
N VAL A 6 33.40 14.54 -21.89
CA VAL A 6 32.74 13.47 -21.12
C VAL A 6 31.75 14.14 -20.18
N ALA A 7 30.51 14.30 -20.63
CA ALA A 7 29.41 14.74 -19.80
C ALA A 7 29.02 13.59 -18.85
N LEU A 8 29.51 13.65 -17.60
CA LEU A 8 28.99 12.83 -16.51
C LEU A 8 27.58 13.32 -16.16
N LEU A 9 26.58 12.68 -16.74
CA LEU A 9 25.18 12.80 -16.33
C LEU A 9 25.02 12.09 -14.98
N LEU A 10 25.13 12.85 -13.89
CA LEU A 10 24.67 12.43 -12.57
C LEU A 10 23.14 12.37 -12.63
N LEU A 11 22.60 11.17 -12.89
CA LEU A 11 21.19 10.86 -12.65
C LEU A 11 20.95 11.01 -11.15
N ALA A 12 20.34 12.14 -10.77
CA ALA A 12 19.73 12.29 -9.46
C ALA A 12 18.59 11.27 -9.37
N ALA A 13 18.88 10.09 -8.83
CA ALA A 13 17.87 9.11 -8.46
C ALA A 13 17.08 9.71 -7.29
N GLY A 14 15.96 10.36 -7.59
CA GLY A 14 14.96 10.68 -6.59
C GLY A 14 14.47 9.38 -5.99
N THR A 15 14.82 9.12 -4.73
CA THR A 15 14.23 8.02 -3.97
C THR A 15 12.77 8.41 -3.70
N ALA A 16 11.84 7.89 -4.51
CA ALA A 16 10.45 7.86 -4.09
C ALA A 16 10.40 6.99 -2.84
N TYR A 17 10.09 7.58 -1.70
CA TYR A 17 9.80 6.81 -0.49
C TYR A 17 8.38 6.29 -0.67
N ALA A 18 8.23 5.01 -1.02
CA ALA A 18 6.94 4.35 -0.90
C ALA A 18 6.60 4.22 0.59
N ASP A 19 5.34 4.40 0.94
CA ASP A 19 4.85 4.02 2.27
C ASP A 19 4.84 2.48 2.32
N LEU A 20 5.69 1.92 3.19
CA LEU A 20 6.01 0.50 3.24
C LEU A 20 5.41 -0.16 4.47
N HIS A 21 4.52 -1.11 4.20
CA HIS A 21 3.63 -1.70 5.19
C HIS A 21 3.94 -3.16 5.46
N LYS A 22 3.61 -3.62 6.67
CA LYS A 22 3.81 -5.03 7.06
C LYS A 22 2.58 -5.88 6.77
N ALA A 23 1.43 -5.26 6.65
CA ALA A 23 0.15 -5.87 6.45
C ALA A 23 -0.72 -4.91 5.64
N ALA A 24 -1.56 -5.46 4.77
CA ALA A 24 -2.61 -4.69 4.14
C ALA A 24 -3.83 -5.56 3.81
N ALA A 25 -4.99 -4.92 3.77
CA ALA A 25 -6.26 -5.54 3.44
C ALA A 25 -7.05 -4.70 2.44
N CYS A 26 -7.76 -5.38 1.55
CA CYS A 26 -8.73 -4.74 0.68
C CYS A 26 -10.00 -4.45 1.47
N VAL A 27 -10.54 -3.24 1.30
CA VAL A 27 -11.69 -2.78 2.06
C VAL A 27 -12.79 -2.19 1.19
N SER A 28 -13.99 -2.13 1.76
CA SER A 28 -15.13 -1.41 1.19
C SER A 28 -15.88 -0.64 2.27
N ASN A 29 -16.92 0.09 1.86
CA ASN A 29 -17.85 0.78 2.75
C ASN A 29 -17.16 1.73 3.75
N ARG A 30 -16.03 2.34 3.35
CA ARG A 30 -15.26 3.27 4.19
C ARG A 30 -16.12 4.48 4.55
N ARG A 31 -16.34 4.70 5.84
CA ARG A 31 -17.08 5.84 6.39
C ARG A 31 -16.30 6.46 7.53
N SER A 32 -16.13 7.78 7.48
CA SER A 32 -15.59 8.55 8.60
C SER A 32 -16.73 9.28 9.29
N SER A 33 -16.78 9.16 10.62
CA SER A 33 -17.83 9.80 11.41
C SER A 33 -17.26 10.28 12.74
N PRO A 34 -17.78 11.39 13.29
CA PRO A 34 -17.37 11.86 14.59
C PRO A 34 -17.78 10.85 15.67
N VAL A 35 -16.91 10.67 16.65
CA VAL A 35 -17.11 9.84 17.83
C VAL A 35 -16.83 10.67 19.09
N GLY A 36 -17.46 10.30 20.21
CA GLY A 36 -17.36 11.04 21.47
C GLY A 36 -18.48 12.06 21.68
N GLY A 37 -18.19 13.12 22.44
CA GLY A 37 -19.16 14.16 22.79
C GLY A 37 -19.54 15.09 21.63
N THR A 38 -20.14 16.23 21.96
CA THR A 38 -20.42 17.28 20.96
C THR A 38 -19.11 17.85 20.39
N ALA A 39 -19.18 18.60 19.28
CA ALA A 39 -18.03 19.20 18.61
C ALA A 39 -17.13 20.10 19.50
N TRP A 40 -17.60 20.49 20.69
CA TRP A 40 -16.87 21.30 21.67
C TRP A 40 -16.31 20.48 22.84
N SER A 41 -16.51 19.16 22.85
CA SER A 41 -16.00 18.28 23.89
C SER A 41 -14.54 17.92 23.64
N VAL A 42 -13.74 17.81 24.70
CA VAL A 42 -12.38 17.23 24.64
C VAL A 42 -12.36 15.79 24.13
N SER A 43 -13.51 15.10 24.16
CA SER A 43 -13.68 13.74 23.65
C SER A 43 -14.08 13.69 22.17
N TYR A 44 -14.30 14.84 21.51
CA TYR A 44 -14.70 14.87 20.10
C TYR A 44 -13.54 14.43 19.22
N ASN A 45 -13.71 13.29 18.56
CA ASN A 45 -12.71 12.70 17.68
C ASN A 45 -13.39 12.16 16.41
N TRP A 46 -12.63 11.63 15.48
CA TRP A 46 -13.11 11.00 14.26
C TRP A 46 -12.66 9.56 14.22
N GLN A 47 -13.56 8.69 13.81
CA GLN A 47 -13.26 7.29 13.56
C GLN A 47 -13.66 6.94 12.14
N THR A 48 -12.77 6.23 11.46
CA THR A 48 -13.06 5.61 10.17
C THR A 48 -13.40 4.15 10.39
N SER A 49 -14.54 3.73 9.89
CA SER A 49 -14.97 2.33 9.82
C SER A 49 -14.96 1.86 8.38
N TYR A 50 -14.61 0.60 8.15
CA TYR A 50 -14.61 -0.04 6.84
C TYR A 50 -14.90 -1.53 7.00
N GLU A 51 -15.32 -2.15 5.91
CA GLU A 51 -15.48 -3.59 5.81
C GLU A 51 -14.22 -4.19 5.19
N VAL A 52 -13.59 -5.15 5.87
CA VAL A 52 -12.50 -5.93 5.29
C VAL A 52 -13.07 -7.01 4.38
N LEU A 53 -12.49 -7.16 3.20
CA LEU A 53 -12.90 -8.14 2.19
C LEU A 53 -11.81 -9.23 2.05
N PRO A 54 -11.90 -10.37 2.76
CA PRO A 54 -10.87 -11.41 2.73
C PRO A 54 -10.59 -11.96 1.33
N ASP A 55 -11.63 -12.21 0.53
CA ASP A 55 -11.47 -12.76 -0.82
C ASP A 55 -10.74 -11.78 -1.76
N ALA A 56 -11.11 -10.50 -1.71
CA ALA A 56 -10.44 -9.46 -2.46
C ALA A 56 -8.98 -9.27 -1.96
N THR A 57 -8.77 -9.36 -0.65
CA THR A 57 -7.44 -9.28 -0.05
C THR A 57 -6.56 -10.44 -0.48
N LYS A 58 -7.10 -11.66 -0.48
CA LYS A 58 -6.40 -12.83 -1.00
C LYS A 58 -6.00 -12.64 -2.46
N CYS A 59 -6.95 -12.20 -3.30
CA CYS A 59 -6.69 -11.89 -4.71
C CYS A 59 -5.54 -10.89 -4.87
N ALA A 60 -5.57 -9.78 -4.11
CA ALA A 60 -4.54 -8.75 -4.18
C ALA A 60 -3.19 -9.28 -3.67
N CYS A 61 -3.18 -10.06 -2.60
CA CYS A 61 -1.98 -10.68 -2.05
C CYS A 61 -1.35 -11.67 -3.03
N ASP A 62 -2.15 -12.46 -3.73
CA ASP A 62 -1.67 -13.41 -4.75
C ASP A 62 -1.03 -12.66 -5.93
N TYR A 63 -1.56 -11.50 -6.34
CA TYR A 63 -0.91 -10.62 -7.32
C TYR A 63 0.39 -10.03 -6.78
N TYR A 64 0.38 -9.53 -5.55
CA TYR A 64 1.54 -8.86 -4.94
C TYR A 64 2.71 -9.83 -4.73
N LYS A 65 2.41 -11.07 -4.34
CA LYS A 65 3.40 -12.15 -4.21
C LYS A 65 4.09 -12.49 -5.55
N GLN A 66 3.41 -12.30 -6.66
CA GLN A 66 3.93 -12.53 -8.01
C GLN A 66 4.56 -11.26 -8.63
N ARG A 67 4.56 -10.15 -7.89
CA ARG A 67 5.05 -8.86 -8.38
C ARG A 67 6.56 -8.91 -8.62
N ASN A 68 6.97 -8.38 -9.77
CA ASN A 68 8.35 -8.16 -10.15
C ASN A 68 8.41 -7.02 -11.19
N THR A 69 8.37 -5.78 -10.72
CA THR A 69 8.24 -4.58 -11.56
C THR A 69 9.49 -3.71 -11.63
N GLY A 70 10.55 -4.07 -10.90
CA GLY A 70 11.73 -3.24 -10.74
C GLY A 70 12.64 -3.74 -9.62
N SER A 71 13.46 -2.84 -9.08
CA SER A 71 14.49 -3.15 -8.08
C SER A 71 14.25 -2.54 -6.71
N ASN A 72 13.12 -1.85 -6.50
CA ASN A 72 12.77 -1.26 -5.22
C ASN A 72 12.18 -2.30 -4.26
N GLN A 73 12.14 -1.97 -2.96
CA GLN A 73 11.60 -2.87 -1.93
C GLN A 73 10.19 -3.36 -2.27
N TRP A 74 9.31 -2.47 -2.75
CA TRP A 74 7.92 -2.80 -3.08
C TRP A 74 7.71 -3.35 -4.49
N ASP A 75 8.76 -3.47 -5.30
CA ASP A 75 8.68 -4.06 -6.65
C ASP A 75 8.59 -5.59 -6.62
N THR A 76 8.88 -6.19 -5.47
CA THR A 76 8.76 -7.64 -5.22
C THR A 76 8.19 -7.86 -3.83
N CYS A 77 7.60 -9.03 -3.58
CA CYS A 77 7.22 -9.43 -2.23
C CYS A 77 7.45 -10.93 -2.01
N PRO A 78 8.72 -11.33 -1.82
CA PRO A 78 9.08 -12.74 -1.64
C PRO A 78 8.52 -13.34 -0.34
N ASP A 79 8.22 -12.50 0.64
CA ASP A 79 7.69 -12.89 1.96
C ASP A 79 6.18 -12.65 2.11
N CYS A 80 5.48 -12.23 1.04
CA CYS A 80 4.03 -12.01 1.09
C CYS A 80 3.27 -13.30 1.41
N THR A 81 2.44 -13.24 2.46
CA THR A 81 1.58 -14.35 2.90
C THR A 81 0.20 -13.86 3.31
N PHE A 82 -0.84 -14.54 2.82
CA PHE A 82 -2.21 -14.27 3.25
C PHE A 82 -2.53 -15.11 4.50
N ASP A 83 -3.02 -14.47 5.56
CA ASP A 83 -3.32 -15.13 6.85
C ASP A 83 -4.80 -15.52 7.04
N GLY A 84 -5.65 -15.24 6.04
CA GLY A 84 -7.10 -15.40 6.13
C GLY A 84 -7.87 -14.09 6.21
N LEU A 85 -7.19 -12.97 6.50
CA LEU A 85 -7.77 -11.63 6.58
C LEU A 85 -6.92 -10.58 5.86
N ALA A 86 -5.60 -10.58 6.08
CA ALA A 86 -4.65 -9.61 5.57
C ALA A 86 -3.53 -10.28 4.76
N CYS A 87 -2.92 -9.49 3.87
CA CYS A 87 -1.66 -9.84 3.22
C CYS A 87 -0.50 -9.33 4.07
N ASN A 88 0.39 -10.19 4.52
CA ASN A 88 1.49 -9.86 5.42
C ASN A 88 2.86 -9.95 4.73
N SER A 89 3.76 -9.04 5.06
CA SER A 89 5.17 -8.99 4.66
C SER A 89 6.02 -8.50 5.85
N ALA A 90 6.74 -9.40 6.50
CA ALA A 90 7.58 -9.05 7.65
C ALA A 90 8.70 -8.05 7.28
N ALA A 91 9.18 -8.12 6.03
CA ALA A 91 10.22 -7.26 5.48
C ALA A 91 9.68 -5.98 4.83
N LYS A 92 8.39 -5.62 5.05
CA LYS A 92 7.79 -4.36 4.57
C LYS A 92 7.88 -4.17 3.06
N HIS A 93 7.47 -5.18 2.29
CA HIS A 93 7.43 -5.12 0.82
C HIS A 93 6.11 -4.56 0.27
N ILE A 94 5.10 -4.31 1.11
CA ILE A 94 3.79 -3.87 0.64
C ILE A 94 3.79 -2.35 0.51
N GLY A 95 3.62 -1.84 -0.71
CA GLY A 95 3.38 -0.44 -1.01
C GLY A 95 1.89 -0.12 -0.97
N GLY A 96 1.52 0.98 -0.31
CA GLY A 96 0.12 1.38 -0.14
C GLY A 96 -0.61 1.68 -1.46
N ASP A 97 0.06 2.36 -2.38
CA ASP A 97 -0.50 2.69 -3.70
C ASP A 97 -0.68 1.43 -4.55
N GLU A 98 0.31 0.54 -4.55
CA GLU A 98 0.26 -0.73 -5.26
C GLU A 98 -0.84 -1.64 -4.72
N MET A 99 -0.98 -1.75 -3.39
CA MET A 99 -2.04 -2.53 -2.80
C MET A 99 -3.42 -1.96 -3.15
N THR A 100 -3.59 -0.64 -3.06
CA THR A 100 -4.82 0.05 -3.47
C THR A 100 -5.16 -0.24 -4.93
N TYR A 101 -4.16 -0.18 -5.82
CA TYR A 101 -4.34 -0.53 -7.23
C TYR A 101 -4.87 -1.96 -7.41
N TYR A 102 -4.28 -2.96 -6.76
CA TYR A 102 -4.76 -4.34 -6.90
C TYR A 102 -6.15 -4.52 -6.32
N CYS A 103 -6.41 -3.97 -5.12
CA CYS A 103 -7.72 -4.02 -4.49
C CYS A 103 -8.81 -3.43 -5.39
N GLU A 104 -8.61 -2.22 -5.93
CA GLU A 104 -9.61 -1.54 -6.75
C GLU A 104 -9.71 -2.09 -8.18
N LYS A 105 -8.56 -2.23 -8.85
CA LYS A 105 -8.54 -2.44 -10.31
C LYS A 105 -8.52 -3.92 -10.69
N LYS A 106 -8.15 -4.81 -9.77
CA LYS A 106 -8.03 -6.25 -10.05
C LYS A 106 -8.95 -7.12 -9.21
N CYS A 107 -9.28 -6.70 -7.99
CA CYS A 107 -9.98 -7.55 -7.02
C CYS A 107 -11.35 -7.01 -6.57
N GLY A 108 -11.82 -5.90 -7.15
CA GLY A 108 -13.21 -5.43 -6.99
C GLY A 108 -13.54 -4.79 -5.65
N ALA A 109 -12.55 -4.48 -4.82
CA ALA A 109 -12.73 -3.70 -3.60
C ALA A 109 -12.80 -2.19 -3.90
N ALA A 110 -13.19 -1.39 -2.92
CA ALA A 110 -13.28 0.07 -3.09
C ALA A 110 -12.01 0.81 -2.62
N GLY A 111 -11.04 0.10 -2.05
CA GLY A 111 -9.76 0.64 -1.59
C GLY A 111 -8.95 -0.38 -0.80
N SER A 112 -7.91 0.09 -0.12
CA SER A 112 -7.10 -0.71 0.81
C SER A 112 -6.78 0.05 2.10
N GLU A 113 -6.44 -0.71 3.14
CA GLU A 113 -5.87 -0.22 4.40
C GLU A 113 -4.55 -0.96 4.63
N ALA A 114 -3.51 -0.24 5.05
CA ALA A 114 -2.18 -0.79 5.27
C ALA A 114 -1.56 -0.20 6.56
N ASP A 115 -0.70 -0.95 7.25
CA ASP A 115 -0.16 -0.63 8.59
C ASP A 115 1.32 -0.18 8.64
#